data_AF-A0A925JS86-F1
#
_entry.id   AF-A0A925JS86-F1
#
_cell.length_a   1.000
_cell.length_b   1.000
_cell.length_c   1.000
_cell.angle_alpha   90.00
_cell.angle_beta   90.00
_cell.angle_gamma   90.00
#
_symmetry.space_group_name_H-M   'P 1'
#
loop_
_entity.id
_entity.type
_entity.pdbx_description
1 polymer ?
#
loop_
_entity_poly.entity_id
_entity_poly.type
_entity_poly.pdbx_seq_one_letter_code
_entity_poly.pdbx_strand_id
1 'polypeptide(L)'
;MTPNAVRKTTRLWLTLSYLFSSACLWAQTGGNAASELPKVIPPSPEAAALGKYGALPVGLYTGVPSISVPLYEIKGRRLTLPVSLNYHASGVRVDEVASWVGLGWTLNAGGVITRSVKGMPDEQDYLTGNYLIPD
;
A
#
# COMPACT_ATOMS: atom_id res chain seq x y z
N MET A 1 19.67 53.36 -47.60
CA MET A 1 19.54 51.92 -47.29
C MET A 1 18.27 51.41 -47.95
N THR A 2 18.35 50.40 -48.83
CA THR A 2 17.23 50.04 -49.71
C THR A 2 16.07 49.41 -48.90
N PRO A 3 14.79 49.67 -49.27
CA PRO A 3 13.62 49.14 -48.54
C PRO A 3 13.63 47.61 -48.40
N ASN A 4 14.32 46.93 -49.33
CA ASN A 4 14.48 45.48 -49.36
C ASN A 4 15.42 44.95 -48.26
N ALA A 5 16.39 45.74 -47.79
CA ALA A 5 17.30 45.35 -46.72
C ALA A 5 16.59 45.35 -45.36
N VAL A 6 15.75 46.37 -45.11
CA VAL A 6 14.97 46.50 -43.87
C VAL A 6 13.94 45.37 -43.74
N ARG A 7 13.23 45.03 -44.83
CA ARG A 7 12.25 43.94 -44.82
C ARG A 7 12.87 42.56 -44.57
N LYS A 8 14.13 42.33 -44.98
CA LYS A 8 14.86 41.07 -44.74
C LYS A 8 15.33 40.97 -43.29
N THR A 9 15.83 42.07 -42.71
CA THR A 9 16.26 42.06 -41.30
C THR A 9 15.08 41.88 -40.35
N THR A 10 13.94 42.55 -40.57
CA THR A 10 12.76 42.37 -39.72
C THR A 10 12.23 40.93 -39.74
N ARG A 11 12.25 40.27 -40.92
CA ARG A 11 11.84 38.85 -41.04
C ARG A 11 12.81 37.92 -40.31
N LEU A 12 14.10 38.18 -40.36
CA LEU A 12 15.13 37.39 -39.67
C LEU A 12 14.99 37.49 -38.13
N TRP A 13 14.70 38.68 -37.61
CA TRP A 13 14.46 38.89 -36.18
C TRP A 13 13.19 38.19 -35.68
N LEU A 14 12.11 38.19 -36.47
CA LEU A 14 10.87 37.48 -36.13
C LEU A 14 11.03 35.95 -36.13
N THR A 15 11.81 35.40 -37.06
CA THR A 15 12.09 33.95 -37.05
C THR A 15 12.99 33.55 -35.89
N LEU A 16 13.93 34.42 -35.49
CA LEU A 16 14.84 34.16 -34.37
C LEU A 16 14.11 34.22 -33.02
N SER A 17 13.16 35.16 -32.85
CA SER A 17 12.33 35.23 -31.63
C SER A 17 11.39 34.03 -31.50
N TYR A 18 10.84 33.54 -32.62
CA TYR A 18 9.99 32.35 -32.62
C TYR A 18 10.77 31.08 -32.22
N LEU A 19 11.99 30.92 -32.77
CA LEU A 19 12.89 29.82 -32.41
C LEU A 19 13.31 29.84 -30.94
N PHE A 20 13.59 31.04 -30.40
CA PHE A 20 13.96 31.21 -28.99
C PHE A 20 12.78 30.91 -28.05
N SER A 21 11.56 31.30 -28.43
CA SER A 21 10.35 31.00 -27.65
C SER A 21 10.00 29.51 -27.66
N SER A 22 10.24 28.79 -28.76
CA SER A 22 10.07 27.33 -28.82
C SER A 22 11.10 26.57 -27.99
N ALA A 23 12.33 27.08 -27.86
CA ALA A 23 13.37 26.47 -27.02
C ALA A 23 13.13 26.64 -25.51
N CYS A 24 12.25 27.57 -25.12
CA CYS A 24 11.92 27.85 -23.71
C CYS A 24 10.68 27.09 -23.19
N LEU A 25 10.05 26.23 -24.01
CA LEU A 25 8.99 25.32 -23.55
C LEU A 25 9.59 24.15 -22.77
N TRP A 26 10.13 24.44 -21.59
CA TRP A 26 10.48 23.43 -20.60
C TRP A 26 9.21 23.09 -19.82
N ALA A 27 8.54 22.01 -20.24
CA ALA A 27 7.32 21.53 -19.58
C ALA A 27 7.60 20.63 -18.35
N GLN A 28 8.86 20.43 -18.00
CA GLN A 28 9.25 19.58 -16.88
C GLN A 28 9.91 20.45 -15.83
N THR A 29 9.09 20.96 -14.91
CA THR A 29 9.58 21.38 -13.60
C THR A 29 10.18 20.14 -12.94
N GLY A 30 11.50 20.10 -12.81
CA GLY A 30 12.23 19.05 -12.11
C GLY A 30 11.91 19.08 -10.62
N GLY A 31 10.69 18.67 -10.25
CA GLY A 31 10.46 18.11 -8.94
C GLY A 31 11.26 16.81 -8.90
N ASN A 32 12.16 16.70 -7.94
CA ASN A 32 12.90 15.47 -7.68
C ASN A 32 11.89 14.34 -7.45
N ALA A 33 11.52 13.63 -8.51
CA ALA A 33 10.94 12.29 -8.40
C ALA A 33 12.10 11.39 -7.99
N ALA A 34 12.54 11.52 -6.74
CA ALA A 34 13.17 10.42 -6.07
C ALA A 34 12.21 9.25 -6.31
N SER A 35 12.71 8.21 -6.95
CA SER A 35 12.01 6.94 -7.08
C SER A 35 11.83 6.40 -5.66
N GLU A 36 10.83 6.91 -4.96
CA GLU A 36 10.42 6.39 -3.67
C GLU A 36 9.81 5.02 -4.00
N LEU A 37 10.63 3.99 -3.78
CA LEU A 37 10.13 2.63 -3.76
C LEU A 37 8.88 2.62 -2.87
N PRO A 38 7.80 1.95 -3.29
CA PRO A 38 6.59 1.90 -2.50
C PRO A 38 6.96 1.40 -1.10
N LYS A 39 6.77 2.26 -0.10
CA LYS A 39 7.01 1.93 1.31
C LYS A 39 5.91 0.98 1.76
N VAL A 40 6.09 -0.30 1.51
CA VAL A 40 5.18 -1.35 1.98
C VAL A 40 5.51 -1.61 3.44
N ILE A 41 4.61 -1.19 4.33
CA ILE A 41 4.67 -1.55 5.74
C ILE A 41 3.99 -2.91 5.88
N PRO A 42 4.72 -3.98 6.21
CA PRO A 42 4.11 -5.29 6.38
C PRO A 42 3.13 -5.26 7.58
N PRO A 43 2.02 -6.02 7.52
CA PRO A 43 1.14 -6.17 8.65
C PRO A 43 1.87 -6.83 9.84
N SER A 44 1.35 -6.66 11.06
CA SER A 44 1.92 -7.34 12.23
C SER A 44 1.94 -8.86 12.03
N PRO A 45 2.87 -9.60 12.65
CA PRO A 45 2.98 -11.05 12.48
C PRO A 45 1.68 -11.80 12.80
N GLU A 46 0.93 -11.35 13.81
CA GLU A 46 -0.39 -11.89 14.18
C GLU A 46 -1.42 -11.66 13.08
N ALA A 47 -1.42 -10.46 12.49
CA ALA A 47 -2.30 -10.09 11.39
C ALA A 47 -1.97 -10.87 10.11
N ALA A 48 -0.68 -11.05 9.81
CA ALA A 48 -0.20 -11.82 8.67
C ALA A 48 -0.59 -13.30 8.80
N ALA A 49 -0.39 -13.88 9.98
CA ALA A 49 -0.73 -15.28 10.26
C ALA A 49 -2.25 -15.53 10.14
N LEU A 50 -3.09 -14.61 10.67
CA LEU A 50 -4.54 -14.71 10.51
C LEU A 50 -5.00 -14.49 9.06
N GLY A 51 -4.40 -13.53 8.35
CA GLY A 51 -4.71 -13.24 6.94
C GLY A 51 -4.42 -14.43 6.01
N LYS A 52 -3.46 -15.28 6.35
CA LYS A 52 -3.13 -16.52 5.59
C LYS A 52 -4.32 -17.47 5.47
N TYR A 53 -5.18 -17.55 6.50
CA TYR A 53 -6.41 -18.35 6.47
C TYR A 53 -7.48 -17.78 5.52
N GLY A 54 -7.48 -16.46 5.30
CA GLY A 54 -8.37 -15.82 4.33
C GLY A 54 -7.88 -15.97 2.89
N ALA A 55 -6.56 -15.93 2.67
CA ALA A 55 -5.96 -16.04 1.33
C ALA A 55 -5.84 -17.49 0.83
N LEU A 56 -5.58 -18.45 1.73
CA LEU A 56 -5.41 -19.86 1.41
C LEU A 56 -6.38 -20.69 2.25
N PRO A 57 -7.59 -20.94 1.74
CA PRO A 57 -8.57 -21.75 2.45
C PRO A 57 -8.05 -23.17 2.66
N VAL A 58 -8.15 -23.66 3.90
CA VAL A 58 -7.85 -25.05 4.23
C VAL A 58 -8.92 -25.96 3.63
N GLY A 59 -8.50 -27.09 3.07
CA GLY A 59 -9.42 -28.01 2.40
C GLY A 59 -8.72 -29.17 1.73
N LEU A 60 -9.46 -30.27 1.54
CA LEU A 60 -8.94 -31.46 0.85
C LEU A 60 -8.48 -31.15 -0.58
N TYR A 61 -9.10 -30.14 -1.23
CA TYR A 61 -8.74 -29.70 -2.58
C TYR A 61 -7.47 -28.84 -2.63
N THR A 62 -7.11 -28.15 -1.54
CA THR A 62 -5.84 -27.39 -1.45
C THR A 62 -4.69 -28.26 -0.96
N GLY A 63 -4.96 -29.49 -0.51
CA GLY A 63 -3.96 -30.38 0.08
C GLY A 63 -3.49 -29.93 1.47
N VAL A 64 -4.11 -28.91 2.07
CA VAL A 64 -3.73 -28.39 3.38
C VAL A 64 -4.74 -28.90 4.43
N PRO A 65 -4.32 -29.77 5.37
CA PRO A 65 -5.20 -30.22 6.45
C PRO A 65 -5.52 -29.07 7.42
N SER A 66 -6.78 -29.03 7.88
CA SER A 66 -7.19 -28.12 8.94
C SER A 66 -6.82 -28.71 10.30
N ILE A 67 -5.82 -28.13 10.97
CA ILE A 67 -5.39 -28.53 12.30
C ILE A 67 -5.81 -27.45 13.29
N SER A 68 -6.73 -27.78 14.20
CA SER A 68 -7.20 -26.87 15.25
C SER A 68 -7.15 -27.58 16.60
N VAL A 69 -6.53 -26.92 17.58
CA VAL A 69 -6.38 -27.38 18.96
C VAL A 69 -7.17 -26.42 19.86
N PRO A 70 -8.31 -26.82 20.42
CA PRO A 70 -9.03 -26.00 21.40
C PRO A 70 -8.22 -25.93 22.69
N LEU A 71 -7.96 -24.72 23.19
CA LEU A 71 -7.21 -24.51 24.43
C LEU A 71 -8.16 -24.32 25.61
N TYR A 72 -9.07 -23.38 25.47
CA TYR A 72 -9.97 -23.00 26.56
C TYR A 72 -11.20 -22.30 26.01
N GLU A 73 -12.29 -22.34 26.77
CA GLU A 73 -13.52 -21.63 26.42
C GLU A 73 -13.84 -20.66 27.55
N ILE A 74 -13.65 -19.37 27.28
CA ILE A 74 -13.93 -18.32 28.26
C ILE A 74 -15.44 -18.09 28.27
N LYS A 75 -16.11 -18.56 29.32
CA LYS A 75 -17.56 -18.42 29.49
C LYS A 75 -17.88 -17.16 30.29
N GLY A 76 -18.39 -16.14 29.61
CA GLY A 76 -19.01 -14.97 30.23
C GLY A 76 -20.51 -15.14 30.43
N ARG A 77 -21.16 -14.17 31.09
CA ARG A 77 -22.61 -14.18 31.37
C ARG A 77 -23.48 -14.00 30.11
N ARG A 78 -22.94 -13.38 29.05
CA ARG A 78 -23.64 -13.08 27.79
C ARG A 78 -22.87 -13.48 26.53
N LEU A 79 -21.59 -13.82 26.66
CA LEU A 79 -20.72 -14.13 25.53
C LEU A 79 -19.76 -15.24 25.92
N THR A 80 -19.59 -16.20 25.02
CA THR A 80 -18.65 -17.30 25.16
C THR A 80 -17.60 -17.15 24.09
N LEU A 81 -16.33 -17.06 24.50
CA LEU A 81 -15.21 -16.90 23.60
C LEU A 81 -14.38 -18.19 23.59
N PRO A 82 -14.47 -19.00 22.52
CA PRO A 82 -13.57 -20.13 22.35
C PRO A 82 -12.16 -19.62 21.99
N VAL A 83 -11.18 -20.05 22.76
CA VAL A 83 -9.75 -19.84 22.53
C VAL A 83 -9.19 -21.10 21.89
N SER A 84 -8.77 -21.01 20.63
CA SER A 84 -8.18 -22.12 19.88
C SER A 84 -6.87 -21.73 19.21
N LEU A 85 -5.99 -22.71 19.02
CA LEU A 85 -4.81 -22.59 18.18
C LEU A 85 -5.07 -23.28 16.85
N ASN A 86 -4.80 -22.58 15.75
CA ASN A 86 -4.92 -23.13 14.42
C ASN A 86 -3.53 -23.19 13.77
N TYR A 87 -3.19 -24.32 13.15
CA TYR A 87 -1.95 -24.49 12.40
C TYR A 87 -2.20 -24.56 10.90
N HIS A 88 -1.45 -23.78 10.13
CA HIS A 88 -1.54 -23.75 8.68
C HIS A 88 -0.39 -24.54 8.05
N ALA A 89 -0.71 -25.74 7.53
CA ALA A 89 0.29 -26.70 7.05
C ALA A 89 0.79 -26.43 5.61
N SER A 90 0.65 -25.21 5.06
CA SER A 90 1.12 -24.90 3.69
C SER A 90 2.63 -24.78 3.53
N GLY A 91 3.42 -25.18 4.53
CA GLY A 91 4.85 -24.92 4.61
C GLY A 91 5.18 -23.53 5.18
N VAL A 92 6.36 -23.43 5.79
CA VAL A 92 6.92 -22.19 6.37
C VAL A 92 7.87 -21.57 5.35
N ARG A 93 7.63 -20.30 4.99
CA ARG A 93 8.53 -19.56 4.09
C ARG A 93 9.68 -18.91 4.86
N VAL A 94 10.79 -18.63 4.17
CA VAL A 94 11.98 -18.01 4.80
C VAL A 94 11.67 -16.58 5.27
N ASP A 95 10.78 -15.89 4.59
CA ASP A 95 10.30 -14.54 4.91
C ASP A 95 9.12 -14.54 5.91
N GLU A 96 8.69 -15.71 6.40
CA GLU A 96 7.55 -15.81 7.31
C GLU A 96 7.96 -15.43 8.74
N VAL A 97 7.31 -14.39 9.27
CA VAL A 97 7.53 -13.94 10.65
C VAL A 97 6.64 -14.75 11.59
N ALA A 98 7.24 -15.27 12.67
CA ALA A 98 6.52 -16.01 13.69
C ALA A 98 5.49 -15.12 14.39
N SER A 99 4.28 -15.65 14.60
CA SER A 99 3.35 -15.02 15.53
C SER A 99 3.84 -15.24 16.98
N TRP A 100 3.24 -14.55 17.93
CA TRP A 100 3.50 -14.78 19.37
C TRP A 100 3.32 -16.25 19.84
N VAL A 101 2.60 -17.09 19.08
CA VAL A 101 2.42 -18.54 19.35
C VAL A 101 3.30 -19.45 18.49
N GLY A 102 4.15 -18.88 17.62
CA GLY A 102 5.11 -19.60 16.79
C GLY A 102 4.82 -19.52 15.28
N LEU A 103 5.76 -20.07 14.50
CA LEU A 103 5.65 -20.14 13.03
C LEU A 103 4.51 -21.07 12.61
N GLY A 104 3.67 -20.62 11.68
CA GLY A 104 2.53 -21.37 11.17
C GLY A 104 1.36 -21.54 12.15
N TRP A 105 1.52 -21.10 13.40
CA TRP A 105 0.48 -21.10 14.42
C TRP A 105 -0.23 -19.76 14.48
N THR A 106 -1.54 -19.80 14.70
CA THR A 106 -2.38 -18.61 14.86
C THR A 106 -3.31 -18.82 16.04
N LEU A 107 -3.31 -17.86 16.96
CA LEU A 107 -4.27 -17.82 18.06
C LEU A 107 -5.59 -17.24 17.56
N ASN A 108 -6.66 -17.99 17.78
CA ASN A 108 -8.02 -17.50 17.64
C ASN A 108 -8.59 -17.22 19.05
N ALA A 109 -8.59 -15.95 19.47
CA ALA A 109 -9.10 -15.52 20.79
C ALA A 109 -9.78 -14.13 20.76
N GLY A 110 -10.68 -13.89 19.79
CA GLY A 110 -11.49 -12.66 19.77
C GLY A 110 -11.17 -11.67 18.64
N GLY A 111 -10.34 -12.08 17.68
CA GLY A 111 -10.06 -11.32 16.46
C GLY A 111 -8.81 -10.42 16.54
N VAL A 112 -8.39 -9.92 15.38
CA VAL A 112 -7.25 -8.99 15.24
C VAL A 112 -7.71 -7.82 14.39
N ILE A 113 -7.38 -6.59 14.81
CA ILE A 113 -7.58 -5.39 13.99
C ILE A 113 -6.30 -5.19 13.17
N THR A 114 -6.43 -5.21 11.85
CA THR A 114 -5.31 -5.09 10.92
C THR A 114 -5.54 -3.92 9.97
N ARG A 115 -4.46 -3.22 9.61
CA ARG A 115 -4.50 -2.13 8.62
C ARG A 115 -3.41 -2.38 7.60
N SER A 116 -3.79 -2.37 6.32
CA SER A 116 -2.85 -2.41 5.20
C SER A 116 -3.03 -1.15 4.38
N VAL A 117 -2.03 -0.26 4.41
CA VAL A 117 -2.04 0.98 3.62
C VAL A 117 -1.47 0.67 2.24
N LYS A 118 -2.23 0.98 1.18
CA LYS A 118 -1.78 0.87 -0.22
C LYS A 118 -1.70 2.26 -0.82
N GLY A 119 -0.49 2.82 -0.95
CA GLY A 119 -0.29 4.20 -1.40
C GLY A 119 -0.30 5.17 -0.22
N MET A 120 -1.25 6.09 -0.18
CA MET A 120 -1.36 7.07 0.91
C MET A 120 -2.40 6.63 1.95
N PRO A 121 -2.13 6.87 3.26
CA PRO A 121 -3.13 6.81 4.31
C PRO A 121 -4.35 7.70 4.01
N ASP A 122 -5.56 7.16 4.11
CA ASP A 122 -6.79 7.95 3.97
C ASP A 122 -6.89 9.06 5.04
N GLU A 123 -6.23 8.87 6.19
CA GLU A 123 -6.19 9.82 7.30
C GLU A 123 -5.22 10.99 7.09
N GLN A 124 -4.35 10.93 6.06
CA GLN A 124 -3.32 11.94 5.84
C GLN A 124 -3.91 13.29 5.40
N ASP A 125 -5.06 13.29 4.73
CA ASP A 125 -5.71 14.52 4.23
C ASP A 125 -6.47 15.29 5.34
N TYR A 126 -6.79 14.63 6.47
CA TYR A 126 -7.46 15.27 7.60
C TYR A 126 -6.55 16.24 8.38
N LEU A 127 -5.23 16.01 8.34
CA LEU A 127 -4.26 16.85 9.04
C LEU A 127 -3.82 18.07 8.21
N THR A 128 -4.13 18.10 6.92
CA THR A 128 -3.80 19.19 5.97
C THR A 128 -4.92 20.21 5.76
N GLY A 129 -6.03 20.10 6.51
CA GLY A 129 -7.01 21.19 6.66
C GLY A 129 -7.87 21.51 5.44
N ASN A 130 -7.85 20.69 4.39
CA ASN A 130 -8.58 20.97 3.14
C ASN A 130 -9.91 20.22 2.99
N TYR A 131 -10.36 19.48 4.00
CA TYR A 131 -11.69 18.86 4.01
C TYR A 131 -12.61 19.64 4.96
N LEU A 132 -13.37 20.59 4.41
CA LEU A 132 -14.52 21.17 5.11
C LEU A 132 -15.59 20.08 5.18
N ILE A 133 -15.90 19.61 6.38
CA ILE A 133 -17.06 18.74 6.64
C ILE A 133 -18.30 19.55 6.23
N PRO A 134 -19.12 19.11 5.25
CA PRO A 134 -20.41 19.75 5.02
C PRO A 134 -21.35 19.37 6.17
N ASP A 135 -21.94 20.40 6.79
CA ASP A 135 -22.93 20.31 7.86
C ASP A 135 -24.15 19.44 7.50
#